data_AF-A0A0L0UQ48-F1
#
_entry.id   AF-A0A0L0UQ48-F1
#
_cell.length_a   1.000
_cell.length_b   1.000
_cell.length_c   1.000
_cell.angle_alpha   90.00
_cell.angle_beta   90.00
_cell.angle_gamma   90.00
#
_symmetry.space_group_name_H-M   'P 1'
#
loop_
_entity.id
_entity.type
_entity.pdbx_description
1 polymer ?
#
loop_
_entity_poly.entity_id
_entity_poly.type
_entity_poly.pdbx_seq_one_letter_code
_entity_poly.pdbx_strand_id
1 'polypeptide(L)'
;MQTGGGLLSHGISVLDYQTLKSIVSPEELLVGMKLLKRDPSTMSENQFTAISDRILNGVAVEFLLINAFFEADNLPDPNTSYLTIATTLQHPLSRGSSHINGQDPAQSPLIDPGFLSHPFDAWLMVQAAKHARKIMSQPQYKNVILNEHYPGPSVQTDAEWLKSVKSRVRTEYHPIGTSSMMPQNQAGVVDPQLKVYGTQNLRVVDASVIPIQIGAHPAMTVYAIAEKAAEMILKSRT
;
A
#
# COMPACT_ATOMS: atom_id res chain seq x y z
N MET A 1 23.10 -17.47 -25.83
CA MET A 1 22.24 -16.49 -25.16
C MET A 1 23.13 -15.49 -24.40
N GLN A 2 23.59 -14.46 -25.09
CA GLN A 2 24.00 -13.16 -24.52
C GLN A 2 22.69 -12.36 -24.40
N THR A 3 22.29 -11.63 -23.36
CA THR A 3 23.00 -10.83 -22.35
C THR A 3 22.08 -10.73 -21.10
N GLY A 4 22.64 -10.88 -19.90
CA GLY A 4 21.91 -10.74 -18.63
C GLY A 4 21.55 -9.31 -18.24
N GLY A 5 21.24 -8.45 -19.23
CA GLY A 5 20.99 -7.01 -19.04
C GLY A 5 19.65 -6.51 -19.60
N GLY A 6 18.74 -7.40 -19.99
CA GLY A 6 17.40 -7.03 -20.46
C GLY A 6 16.43 -6.79 -19.30
N LEU A 7 15.26 -6.21 -19.57
CA LEU A 7 14.15 -6.02 -18.60
C LEU A 7 13.82 -7.28 -17.78
N LEU A 8 14.17 -8.46 -18.30
CA LEU A 8 13.93 -9.77 -17.70
C LEU A 8 15.03 -10.25 -16.73
N SER A 9 16.15 -9.52 -16.57
CA SER A 9 17.20 -9.89 -15.61
C SER A 9 17.06 -9.23 -14.23
N HIS A 10 16.06 -8.37 -14.03
CA HIS A 10 15.70 -7.79 -12.74
C HIS A 10 14.44 -8.45 -12.18
N GLY A 11 14.47 -8.87 -10.91
CA GLY A 11 13.34 -9.59 -10.28
C GLY A 11 12.13 -8.70 -10.01
N ILE A 12 12.37 -7.47 -9.52
CA ILE A 12 11.35 -6.46 -9.22
C ILE A 12 11.94 -5.10 -9.59
N SER A 13 11.22 -4.31 -10.40
CA SER A 13 11.54 -2.92 -10.66
C SER A 13 10.31 -2.08 -10.40
N VAL A 14 10.47 -0.95 -9.71
CA VAL A 14 9.45 0.11 -9.78
C VAL A 14 9.33 0.50 -11.24
N LEU A 15 8.13 0.41 -11.78
CA LEU A 15 7.84 0.89 -13.12
C LEU A 15 7.60 2.40 -13.05
N ASP A 16 6.67 2.82 -12.19
CA ASP A 16 6.27 4.21 -12.07
C ASP A 16 5.45 4.49 -10.79
N TYR A 17 5.47 5.75 -10.36
CA TYR A 17 4.61 6.32 -9.32
C TYR A 17 3.67 7.33 -9.96
N GLN A 18 2.36 7.06 -9.96
CA GLN A 18 1.40 7.86 -10.69
C GLN A 18 0.40 8.59 -9.79
N THR A 19 0.02 9.78 -10.25
CA THR A 19 -1.02 10.59 -9.63
C THR A 19 -2.41 10.01 -9.94
N LEU A 20 -3.42 10.39 -9.15
CA LEU A 20 -4.79 9.95 -9.42
C LEU A 20 -5.26 10.37 -10.82
N LYS A 21 -4.98 11.61 -11.22
CA LYS A 21 -5.45 12.20 -12.49
C LYS A 21 -4.81 11.59 -13.74
N SER A 22 -3.64 10.94 -13.62
CA SER A 22 -3.04 10.18 -14.74
C SER A 22 -3.67 8.80 -14.94
N ILE A 23 -4.34 8.27 -13.91
CA ILE A 23 -4.91 6.93 -13.92
C ILE A 23 -6.36 6.95 -14.42
N VAL A 24 -7.16 7.93 -13.99
CA VAL A 24 -8.61 7.99 -14.21
C VAL A 24 -9.05 9.10 -15.16
N SER A 25 -10.17 8.90 -15.85
CA SER A 25 -10.84 9.96 -16.62
C SER A 25 -11.49 11.01 -15.70
N PRO A 26 -11.86 12.20 -16.22
CA PRO A 26 -12.63 13.18 -15.46
C PRO A 26 -13.95 12.63 -14.90
N GLU A 27 -14.66 11.79 -15.65
CA GLU A 27 -15.93 11.18 -15.23
C GLU A 27 -15.71 10.15 -14.12
N GLU A 28 -14.69 9.32 -14.25
CA GLU A 28 -14.29 8.37 -13.22
C GLU A 28 -13.86 9.08 -11.95
N LEU A 29 -13.12 10.19 -12.06
CA LEU A 29 -12.72 11.01 -10.93
C LEU A 29 -13.93 11.52 -10.14
N LEU A 30 -14.99 11.97 -10.83
CA LEU A 30 -16.23 12.38 -10.16
C LEU A 30 -16.88 11.24 -9.35
N VAL A 31 -16.78 9.99 -9.82
CA VAL A 31 -17.24 8.81 -9.08
C VAL A 31 -16.36 8.60 -7.83
N GLY A 32 -15.04 8.61 -8.01
CA GLY A 32 -14.09 8.47 -6.90
C GLY A 32 -14.30 9.52 -5.82
N MET A 33 -14.54 10.78 -6.20
CA MET A 33 -14.76 11.86 -5.23
C MET A 33 -16.02 11.68 -4.38
N LYS A 34 -17.04 10.97 -4.88
CA LYS A 34 -18.23 10.61 -4.08
C LYS A 34 -17.94 9.51 -3.05
N LEU A 35 -16.90 8.71 -3.27
CA LEU A 35 -16.47 7.62 -2.39
C LEU A 35 -15.43 8.07 -1.37
N LEU A 36 -14.68 9.15 -1.66
CA LEU A 36 -13.67 9.71 -0.77
C LEU A 36 -14.33 10.44 0.40
N LYS A 37 -14.66 9.71 1.47
CA LYS A 37 -15.38 10.22 2.65
C LYS A 37 -14.72 9.74 3.93
N ARG A 38 -14.72 10.57 4.97
CA ARG A 38 -14.17 10.15 6.27
C ARG A 38 -15.07 9.12 6.92
N ASP A 39 -14.47 8.05 7.43
CA ASP A 39 -15.06 7.21 8.45
C ASP A 39 -14.54 7.63 9.83
N PRO A 40 -15.38 8.29 10.67
CA PRO A 40 -14.95 8.76 11.98
C PRO A 40 -14.68 7.62 12.98
N SER A 41 -15.13 6.40 12.70
CA SER A 41 -14.88 5.24 13.57
C SER A 41 -13.46 4.70 13.45
N THR A 42 -12.77 4.99 12.33
CA THR A 42 -11.44 4.46 12.03
C THR A 42 -10.36 5.52 11.95
N MET A 43 -10.71 6.81 11.80
CA MET A 43 -9.73 7.86 11.52
C MET A 43 -10.13 9.27 11.99
N SER A 44 -9.14 10.04 12.44
CA SER A 44 -9.32 11.46 12.79
C SER A 44 -9.51 12.35 11.54
N GLU A 45 -10.09 13.54 11.74
CA GLU A 45 -10.25 14.54 10.67
C GLU A 45 -8.91 14.96 10.05
N ASN A 46 -7.88 15.14 10.89
CA ASN A 46 -6.55 15.52 10.47
C ASN A 46 -5.88 14.44 9.62
N GLN A 47 -5.99 13.17 10.02
CA GLN A 47 -5.47 12.05 9.23
C GLN A 47 -6.20 11.95 7.90
N PHE A 48 -7.53 12.03 7.90
CA PHE A 48 -8.33 11.93 6.67
C PHE A 48 -8.00 13.07 5.70
N THR A 49 -7.88 14.30 6.20
CA THR A 49 -7.50 15.47 5.40
C THR A 49 -6.12 15.28 4.79
N ALA A 50 -5.13 14.87 5.59
CA ALA A 50 -3.77 14.67 5.11
C ALA A 50 -3.66 13.54 4.07
N ILE A 51 -4.40 12.45 4.25
CA ILE A 51 -4.44 11.34 3.29
C ILE A 51 -5.14 11.76 2.01
N SER A 52 -6.29 12.42 2.12
CA SER A 52 -7.04 12.89 0.96
C SER A 52 -6.22 13.88 0.14
N ASP A 53 -5.54 14.83 0.77
CA ASP A 53 -4.63 15.75 0.09
C ASP A 53 -3.54 15.00 -0.69
N ARG A 54 -2.88 14.02 -0.06
CA ARG A 54 -1.84 13.21 -0.73
C ARG A 54 -2.38 12.38 -1.89
N ILE A 55 -3.58 11.81 -1.77
CA ILE A 55 -4.25 11.10 -2.86
C ILE A 55 -4.51 12.03 -4.04
N LEU A 56 -4.99 13.25 -3.77
CA LEU A 56 -5.46 14.19 -4.79
C LEU A 56 -4.33 14.97 -5.47
N ASN A 57 -3.30 15.29 -4.70
CA ASN A 57 -2.23 16.22 -5.10
C ASN A 57 -0.84 15.56 -5.15
N GLY A 58 -0.72 14.29 -4.73
CA GLY A 58 0.52 13.53 -4.76
C GLY A 58 0.43 12.27 -5.60
N VAL A 59 1.28 11.30 -5.25
CA VAL A 59 1.27 9.96 -5.84
C VAL A 59 0.14 9.15 -5.22
N ALA A 60 -0.74 8.60 -6.04
CA ALA A 60 -1.86 7.80 -5.57
C ALA A 60 -1.54 6.30 -5.61
N VAL A 61 -0.84 5.85 -6.65
CA VAL A 61 -0.59 4.43 -6.92
C VAL A 61 0.84 4.22 -7.42
N GLU A 62 1.48 3.19 -6.92
CA GLU A 62 2.72 2.63 -7.45
C GLU A 62 2.41 1.45 -8.36
N PHE A 63 3.13 1.38 -9.48
CA PHE A 63 3.11 0.25 -10.39
C PHE A 63 4.48 -0.43 -10.33
N LEU A 64 4.50 -1.69 -9.89
CA LEU A 64 5.69 -2.52 -9.78
C LEU A 64 5.71 -3.54 -10.91
N LEU A 65 6.78 -3.55 -11.70
CA LEU A 65 7.00 -4.56 -12.71
C LEU A 65 7.82 -5.72 -12.12
N ILE A 66 7.24 -6.91 -12.13
CA ILE A 66 7.81 -8.11 -11.52
C ILE A 66 7.93 -9.18 -12.61
N ASN A 67 9.15 -9.68 -12.84
CA ASN A 67 9.38 -10.81 -13.76
C ASN A 67 9.12 -12.14 -13.04
N ALA A 68 7.88 -12.32 -12.58
CA ALA A 68 7.44 -13.54 -11.91
C ALA A 68 5.94 -13.75 -12.10
N PHE A 69 5.54 -15.00 -11.95
CA PHE A 69 4.14 -15.37 -11.78
C PHE A 69 3.70 -14.99 -10.36
N PHE A 70 2.75 -14.07 -10.25
CA PHE A 70 2.34 -13.51 -8.96
C PHE A 70 0.84 -13.70 -8.71
N GLU A 71 0.46 -14.97 -8.59
CA GLU A 71 -0.91 -15.45 -8.46
C GLU A 71 -0.97 -16.51 -7.35
N ALA A 72 -1.99 -16.45 -6.50
CA ALA A 72 -2.06 -17.25 -5.28
C ALA A 72 -2.67 -18.64 -5.49
N ASP A 73 -3.68 -18.74 -6.37
CA ASP A 73 -4.55 -19.91 -6.42
C ASP A 73 -4.16 -20.93 -7.49
N ASN A 74 -3.30 -20.55 -8.43
CA ASN A 74 -2.86 -21.38 -9.55
C ASN A 74 -1.35 -21.52 -9.56
N LEU A 75 -0.85 -22.56 -10.23
CA LEU A 75 0.57 -22.72 -10.51
C LEU A 75 0.92 -22.06 -11.85
N PRO A 76 2.15 -21.55 -12.02
CA PRO A 76 2.62 -21.13 -13.33
C PRO A 76 2.64 -22.30 -14.30
N ASP A 77 2.34 -22.02 -15.56
CA ASP A 77 2.45 -22.99 -16.63
C ASP A 77 3.92 -23.42 -16.80
N PRO A 78 4.18 -24.73 -17.03
CA PRO A 78 5.53 -25.22 -17.27
C PRO A 78 6.19 -24.51 -18.45
N ASN A 79 7.46 -24.13 -18.28
CA ASN A 79 8.27 -23.47 -19.30
C ASN A 79 7.72 -22.13 -19.83
N THR A 80 6.91 -21.44 -19.03
CA THR A 80 6.34 -20.13 -19.38
C THR A 80 6.97 -19.01 -18.55
N SER A 81 7.35 -17.92 -19.22
CA SER A 81 7.81 -16.69 -18.57
C SER A 81 6.63 -15.75 -18.30
N TYR A 82 6.62 -15.10 -17.14
CA TYR A 82 5.55 -14.20 -16.72
C TYR A 82 6.09 -12.82 -16.37
N LEU A 83 5.32 -11.81 -16.75
CA LEU A 83 5.54 -10.42 -16.39
C LEU A 83 4.28 -9.91 -15.70
N THR A 84 4.41 -9.49 -14.45
CA THR A 84 3.30 -8.97 -13.64
C THR A 84 3.49 -7.47 -13.39
N ILE A 85 2.43 -6.68 -13.57
CA ILE A 85 2.33 -5.36 -12.96
C ILE A 85 1.51 -5.48 -11.68
N ALA A 86 2.15 -5.31 -10.52
CA ALA A 86 1.45 -5.14 -9.25
C ALA A 86 1.09 -3.67 -9.06
N THR A 87 -0.12 -3.42 -8.55
CA THR A 87 -0.63 -2.08 -8.25
C THR A 87 -0.76 -1.90 -6.75
N THR A 88 -0.18 -0.82 -6.21
CA THR A 88 -0.12 -0.57 -4.76
C THR A 88 -0.62 0.83 -4.43
N LEU A 89 -1.64 0.91 -3.58
CA LEU A 89 -2.12 2.19 -3.07
C LEU A 89 -1.08 2.80 -2.14
N GLN A 90 -0.66 4.04 -2.43
CA GLN A 90 0.36 4.73 -1.62
C GLN A 90 -0.23 5.36 -0.35
N HIS A 91 -1.53 5.68 -0.38
CA HIS A 91 -2.21 6.36 0.72
C HIS A 91 -3.58 5.71 1.01
N PRO A 92 -3.61 4.44 1.48
CA PRO A 92 -4.87 3.73 1.75
C PRO A 92 -5.67 4.40 2.89
N LEU A 93 -6.98 4.47 2.70
CA LEU A 93 -7.94 4.96 3.71
C LEU A 93 -8.43 3.85 4.63
N SER A 94 -8.42 2.60 4.15
CA SER A 94 -8.74 1.41 4.93
C SER A 94 -7.87 1.32 6.17
N ARG A 95 -8.44 0.81 7.27
CA ARG A 95 -7.74 0.63 8.55
C ARG A 95 -7.97 -0.77 9.07
N GLY A 96 -6.93 -1.31 9.67
CA GLY A 96 -6.89 -2.63 10.26
C GLY A 96 -6.46 -2.57 11.73
N SER A 97 -6.16 -3.73 12.27
CA SER A 97 -5.74 -3.91 13.65
C SER A 97 -4.71 -5.03 13.81
N SER A 98 -3.97 -4.96 14.91
CA SER A 98 -3.08 -6.01 15.39
C SER A 98 -3.27 -6.11 16.90
N HIS A 99 -3.76 -7.25 17.37
CA HIS A 99 -4.10 -7.46 18.78
C HIS A 99 -3.54 -8.78 19.32
N ILE A 100 -3.33 -8.84 20.63
CA ILE A 100 -2.89 -10.06 21.31
C ILE A 100 -3.91 -11.19 21.10
N ASN A 101 -3.42 -12.42 21.04
CA ASN A 101 -4.24 -13.61 20.93
C ASN A 101 -4.15 -14.42 22.24
N GLY A 102 -4.99 -14.09 23.22
CA GLY A 102 -4.93 -14.70 24.55
C GLY A 102 -3.89 -14.06 25.47
N GLN A 103 -3.42 -14.83 26.46
CA GLN A 103 -2.54 -14.34 27.53
C GLN A 103 -1.05 -14.70 27.32
N ASP A 104 -0.74 -15.63 26.41
CA ASP A 104 0.64 -16.03 26.13
C ASP A 104 1.30 -15.02 25.18
N PRO A 105 2.34 -14.27 25.61
CA PRO A 105 3.02 -13.31 24.74
C PRO A 105 3.80 -13.96 23.59
N ALA A 106 4.05 -15.28 23.63
CA ALA A 106 4.70 -16.00 22.52
C ALA A 106 3.73 -16.37 21.40
N GLN A 107 2.42 -16.29 21.64
CA GLN A 107 1.40 -16.62 20.65
C GLN A 107 1.35 -15.54 19.55
N SER A 108 1.24 -15.97 18.29
CA SER A 108 1.11 -15.03 17.17
C SER A 108 -0.12 -14.13 17.33
N PRO A 109 0.01 -12.82 17.07
CA PRO A 109 -1.09 -11.88 17.21
C PRO A 109 -2.19 -12.13 16.18
N LEU A 110 -3.40 -11.66 16.51
CA LEU A 110 -4.48 -11.53 15.55
C LEU A 110 -4.22 -10.28 14.70
N ILE A 111 -4.01 -10.47 13.40
CA ILE A 111 -3.76 -9.39 12.45
C ILE A 111 -4.90 -9.37 11.43
N ASP A 112 -5.59 -8.25 11.36
CA ASP A 112 -6.57 -7.96 10.31
C ASP A 112 -6.20 -6.63 9.65
N PRO A 113 -5.60 -6.62 8.45
CA PRO A 113 -5.24 -5.39 7.75
C PRO A 113 -6.45 -4.52 7.34
N GLY A 114 -7.68 -5.09 7.36
CA GLY A 114 -8.89 -4.37 6.96
C GLY A 114 -8.89 -3.99 5.48
N PHE A 115 -8.24 -4.78 4.61
CA PHE A 115 -8.10 -4.46 3.20
C PHE A 115 -9.43 -4.12 2.54
N LEU A 116 -9.45 -3.00 1.79
CA LEU A 116 -10.59 -2.55 1.00
C LEU A 116 -11.88 -2.30 1.81
N SER A 117 -11.76 -2.12 3.13
CA SER A 117 -12.88 -1.69 3.98
C SER A 117 -13.38 -0.30 3.60
N HIS A 118 -12.49 0.57 3.14
CA HIS A 118 -12.87 1.87 2.60
C HIS A 118 -13.22 1.76 1.10
N PRO A 119 -14.41 2.20 0.65
CA PRO A 119 -14.87 1.98 -0.71
C PRO A 119 -14.03 2.71 -1.78
N PHE A 120 -13.41 3.85 -1.43
CA PHE A 120 -12.48 4.54 -2.32
C PHE A 120 -11.25 3.68 -2.67
N ASP A 121 -10.71 2.92 -1.71
CA ASP A 121 -9.53 2.08 -1.94
C ASP A 121 -9.86 0.95 -2.93
N ALA A 122 -11.02 0.32 -2.76
CA ALA A 122 -11.52 -0.70 -3.67
C ALA A 122 -11.71 -0.16 -5.09
N TRP A 123 -12.31 1.03 -5.21
CA TRP A 123 -12.49 1.70 -6.49
C TRP A 123 -11.15 2.05 -7.14
N LEU A 124 -10.21 2.66 -6.39
CA LEU A 124 -8.92 3.07 -6.95
C LEU A 124 -8.08 1.86 -7.38
N MET A 125 -8.11 0.76 -6.64
CA MET A 125 -7.45 -0.48 -7.06
C MET A 125 -8.02 -1.04 -8.36
N VAL A 126 -9.34 -0.96 -8.57
CA VAL A 126 -9.97 -1.34 -9.85
C VAL A 126 -9.48 -0.43 -10.99
N GLN A 127 -9.44 0.89 -10.77
CA GLN A 127 -8.94 1.82 -11.79
C GLN A 127 -7.47 1.60 -12.11
N ALA A 128 -6.65 1.37 -11.09
CA ALA A 128 -5.24 1.03 -11.26
C ALA A 128 -5.05 -0.28 -12.04
N ALA A 129 -5.84 -1.31 -11.76
CA ALA A 129 -5.76 -2.59 -12.47
C ALA A 129 -6.14 -2.45 -13.95
N LYS A 130 -7.22 -1.70 -14.26
CA LYS A 130 -7.59 -1.35 -15.64
C LYS A 130 -6.47 -0.57 -16.34
N HIS A 131 -5.86 0.37 -15.62
CA HIS A 131 -4.74 1.16 -16.14
C HIS A 131 -3.50 0.30 -16.42
N ALA A 132 -3.17 -0.64 -15.53
CA ALA A 132 -2.09 -1.61 -15.76
C ALA A 132 -2.32 -2.43 -17.04
N ARG A 133 -3.55 -2.91 -17.27
CA ARG A 133 -3.91 -3.57 -18.54
C ARG A 133 -3.68 -2.66 -19.74
N LYS A 134 -4.09 -1.40 -19.66
CA LYS A 134 -3.87 -0.40 -20.73
C LYS A 134 -2.39 -0.16 -21.02
N ILE A 135 -1.54 -0.10 -19.99
CA ILE A 135 -0.08 0.01 -20.15
C ILE A 135 0.46 -1.23 -20.88
N MET A 136 0.09 -2.43 -20.42
CA MET A 136 0.60 -3.69 -20.96
C MET A 136 0.08 -3.98 -22.37
N SER A 137 -1.06 -3.40 -22.77
CA SER A 137 -1.60 -3.53 -24.13
C SER A 137 -1.00 -2.56 -25.14
N GLN A 138 -0.05 -1.70 -24.74
CA GLN A 138 0.56 -0.75 -25.67
C GLN A 138 1.39 -1.46 -26.76
N PRO A 139 1.46 -0.92 -27.99
CA PRO A 139 2.17 -1.54 -29.11
C PRO A 139 3.66 -1.86 -28.84
N GLN A 140 4.29 -1.12 -27.94
CA GLN A 140 5.68 -1.30 -27.51
C GLN A 140 5.89 -2.65 -26.81
N TYR A 141 4.86 -3.20 -26.18
CA TYR A 141 4.93 -4.48 -25.48
C TYR A 141 4.51 -5.68 -26.34
N LYS A 142 4.05 -5.48 -27.58
CA LYS A 142 3.46 -6.55 -28.42
C LYS A 142 4.38 -7.75 -28.68
N ASN A 143 5.70 -7.55 -28.60
CA ASN A 143 6.70 -8.60 -28.83
C ASN A 143 7.14 -9.30 -27.53
N VAL A 144 6.71 -8.80 -26.37
CA VAL A 144 7.08 -9.31 -25.03
C VAL A 144 5.87 -9.92 -24.34
N ILE A 145 4.70 -9.28 -24.46
CA ILE A 145 3.45 -9.69 -23.83
C ILE A 145 2.61 -10.40 -24.88
N LEU A 146 2.58 -11.73 -24.78
CA LEU A 146 1.85 -12.57 -25.73
C LEU A 146 0.34 -12.58 -25.44
N ASN A 147 -0.02 -12.71 -24.17
CA ASN A 147 -1.39 -12.77 -23.69
C ASN A 147 -1.48 -12.21 -22.27
N GLU A 148 -2.66 -11.72 -21.89
CA GLU A 148 -2.95 -11.41 -20.48
C GLU A 148 -3.43 -12.68 -19.77
N HIS A 149 -2.62 -13.18 -18.84
CA HIS A 149 -2.97 -14.35 -18.03
C HIS A 149 -4.04 -14.03 -16.98
N TYR A 150 -3.80 -12.99 -16.17
CA TYR A 150 -4.69 -12.58 -15.10
C TYR A 150 -4.90 -11.06 -15.09
N PRO A 151 -6.12 -10.57 -14.82
CA PRO A 151 -7.36 -11.33 -14.63
C PRO A 151 -7.93 -11.93 -15.92
N GLY A 152 -7.23 -11.71 -17.03
CA GLY A 152 -7.59 -12.26 -18.33
C GLY A 152 -8.55 -11.33 -19.07
N PRO A 153 -8.58 -11.44 -20.40
CA PRO A 153 -9.28 -10.49 -21.27
C PRO A 153 -10.80 -10.55 -21.12
N SER A 154 -11.38 -11.56 -20.46
CA SER A 154 -12.83 -11.66 -20.25
C SER A 154 -13.36 -10.74 -19.15
N VAL A 155 -12.52 -10.28 -18.22
CA VAL A 155 -12.93 -9.36 -17.15
C VAL A 155 -13.09 -7.96 -17.73
N GLN A 156 -14.33 -7.46 -17.83
CA GLN A 156 -14.63 -6.22 -18.53
C GLN A 156 -15.48 -5.26 -17.70
N THR A 157 -16.41 -5.77 -16.92
CA THR A 157 -17.32 -4.97 -16.10
C THR A 157 -16.69 -4.57 -14.77
N ASP A 158 -17.14 -3.46 -14.18
CA ASP A 158 -16.68 -2.99 -12.87
C ASP A 158 -16.85 -4.05 -11.77
N ALA A 159 -17.93 -4.83 -11.83
CA ALA A 159 -18.20 -5.89 -10.88
C ALA A 159 -17.19 -7.05 -10.99
N GLU A 160 -16.84 -7.45 -12.22
CA GLU A 160 -15.82 -8.48 -12.46
C GLU A 160 -14.43 -8.00 -12.02
N TRP A 161 -14.09 -6.75 -12.32
CA TRP A 161 -12.85 -6.14 -11.85
C TRP A 161 -12.78 -6.08 -10.33
N LEU A 162 -13.85 -5.63 -9.67
CA LEU A 162 -13.90 -5.57 -8.21
C LEU A 162 -13.75 -6.96 -7.59
N LYS A 163 -14.41 -7.98 -8.16
CA LYS A 163 -14.27 -9.37 -7.73
C LYS A 163 -12.81 -9.84 -7.86
N SER A 164 -12.19 -9.57 -9.01
CA SER A 164 -10.78 -9.87 -9.27
C SER A 164 -9.85 -9.22 -8.24
N VAL A 165 -9.99 -7.91 -8.00
CA VAL A 165 -9.19 -7.15 -7.03
C VAL A 165 -9.36 -7.73 -5.63
N LYS A 166 -10.60 -7.96 -5.17
CA LYS A 166 -10.89 -8.51 -3.84
C LYS A 166 -10.29 -9.90 -3.63
N SER A 167 -10.25 -10.74 -4.67
CA SER A 167 -9.66 -12.07 -4.56
C SER A 167 -8.14 -12.08 -4.40
N ARG A 168 -7.45 -10.94 -4.65
CA ARG A 168 -5.98 -10.89 -4.71
C ARG A 168 -5.31 -9.82 -3.91
N VAL A 169 -6.09 -8.91 -3.31
CA VAL A 169 -5.53 -7.88 -2.45
C VAL A 169 -4.69 -8.53 -1.35
N ARG A 170 -3.50 -8.01 -1.18
CA ARG A 170 -2.48 -8.52 -0.25
C ARG A 170 -1.54 -7.38 0.11
N THR A 171 -0.71 -7.64 1.11
CA THR A 171 0.27 -6.66 1.58
C THR A 171 1.44 -6.50 0.59
N GLU A 172 1.96 -5.29 0.50
CA GLU A 172 3.30 -5.00 -0.03
C GLU A 172 4.39 -5.15 1.06
N TYR A 173 4.03 -5.74 2.21
CA TYR A 173 4.89 -5.92 3.38
C TYR A 173 5.27 -4.61 4.10
N HIS A 174 4.36 -3.62 4.05
CA HIS A 174 4.53 -2.30 4.68
C HIS A 174 3.52 -2.02 5.82
N PRO A 175 3.37 -2.87 6.85
CA PRO A 175 2.51 -2.56 7.99
C PRO A 175 3.09 -1.41 8.84
N ILE A 176 2.27 -0.41 9.16
CA ILE A 176 2.64 0.76 9.97
C ILE A 176 1.49 1.21 10.88
N GLY A 177 1.74 2.19 11.74
CA GLY A 177 0.68 2.97 12.41
C GLY A 177 0.01 2.33 13.63
N THR A 178 0.41 1.12 14.04
CA THR A 178 -0.19 0.42 15.20
C THR A 178 0.13 1.07 16.56
N SER A 179 1.17 1.91 16.64
CA SER A 179 1.52 2.74 17.81
C SER A 179 1.69 4.21 17.41
N SER A 180 0.72 4.73 16.65
CA SER A 180 0.80 6.02 15.96
C SER A 180 1.29 7.19 16.82
N MET A 181 2.25 7.95 16.29
CA MET A 181 2.69 9.23 16.83
C MET A 181 1.69 10.33 16.47
N MET A 182 0.72 10.55 17.35
CA MET A 182 -0.37 11.52 17.20
C MET A 182 -0.80 12.04 18.59
N PRO A 183 -1.59 13.12 18.67
CA PRO A 183 -2.20 13.52 19.95
C PRO A 183 -3.00 12.38 20.58
N GLN A 184 -2.90 12.22 21.90
CA GLN A 184 -3.62 11.16 22.64
C GLN A 184 -5.14 11.24 22.45
N ASN A 185 -5.70 12.44 22.39
CA ASN A 185 -7.14 12.67 22.11
C ASN A 185 -7.54 12.42 20.66
N GLN A 186 -6.60 12.02 19.79
CA GLN A 186 -6.82 11.61 18.40
C GLN A 186 -6.32 10.17 18.17
N ALA A 187 -6.40 9.33 19.21
CA ALA A 187 -5.98 7.93 19.20
C ALA A 187 -4.46 7.70 19.01
N GLY A 188 -3.63 8.68 19.37
CA GLY A 188 -2.18 8.50 19.42
C GLY A 188 -1.72 7.63 20.58
N VAL A 189 -0.66 6.85 20.35
CA VAL A 189 -0.04 5.97 21.35
C VAL A 189 1.25 6.58 21.90
N VAL A 190 2.01 7.28 21.05
CA VAL A 190 3.23 7.98 21.44
C VAL A 190 3.18 9.47 21.15
N ASP A 191 3.88 10.26 21.97
CA ASP A 191 4.08 11.69 21.77
C ASP A 191 5.15 11.99 20.70
N PRO A 192 5.40 13.27 20.33
CA PRO A 192 6.44 13.64 19.37
C PRO A 192 7.88 13.32 19.81
N GLN A 193 8.09 12.91 21.06
CA GLN A 193 9.34 12.40 21.61
C GLN A 193 9.36 10.87 21.63
N LEU A 194 8.39 10.21 20.97
CA LEU A 194 8.21 8.76 20.89
C LEU A 194 7.92 8.09 22.23
N LYS A 195 7.57 8.85 23.28
CA LYS A 195 7.22 8.30 24.59
C LYS A 195 5.78 7.82 24.60
N VAL A 196 5.56 6.63 25.15
CA VAL A 196 4.22 6.06 25.30
C VAL A 196 3.43 6.88 26.31
N TYR A 197 2.25 7.38 25.90
CA TYR A 197 1.39 8.14 26.79
C TYR A 197 1.05 7.34 28.06
N GLY A 198 1.06 8.02 29.22
CA GLY A 198 0.82 7.39 30.52
C GLY A 198 2.01 6.62 31.11
N THR A 199 3.18 6.67 30.47
CA THR A 199 4.42 6.06 30.98
C THR A 199 5.51 7.10 31.19
N GLN A 200 6.56 6.75 31.96
CA GLN A 200 7.67 7.68 32.25
C GLN A 200 8.92 7.44 31.39
N ASN A 201 9.26 6.18 31.13
CA ASN A 201 10.53 5.79 30.51
C ASN A 201 10.37 4.68 29.45
N LEU A 202 9.23 4.65 28.75
CA LEU A 202 8.97 3.72 27.65
C LEU A 202 8.80 4.49 26.35
N ARG A 203 9.46 4.02 25.29
CA ARG A 203 9.34 4.55 23.93
C ARG A 203 9.07 3.44 22.93
N VAL A 204 8.43 3.78 21.82
CA VAL A 204 8.30 2.91 20.64
C VAL A 204 9.09 3.53 19.50
N VAL A 205 9.97 2.76 18.85
CA VAL A 205 10.86 3.25 17.80
C VAL A 205 10.92 2.22 16.68
N ASP A 206 9.88 2.22 15.85
CA ASP A 206 9.76 1.36 14.67
C ASP A 206 8.72 1.96 13.70
N ALA A 207 8.30 1.19 12.69
CA ALA A 207 7.32 1.64 11.70
C ALA A 207 5.91 1.87 12.29
N SER A 208 5.61 1.32 13.47
CA SER A 208 4.29 1.46 14.10
C SER A 208 3.98 2.90 14.52
N VAL A 209 4.99 3.76 14.68
CA VAL A 209 4.78 5.17 15.06
C VAL A 209 4.36 6.05 13.89
N ILE A 210 4.47 5.57 12.64
CA ILE A 210 4.15 6.34 11.44
C ILE A 210 2.61 6.44 11.32
N PRO A 211 2.00 7.65 11.44
CA PRO A 211 0.55 7.75 11.64
C PRO A 211 -0.28 7.59 10.36
N ILE A 212 0.33 7.77 9.18
CA ILE A 212 -0.30 7.62 7.86
C ILE A 212 0.75 7.10 6.88
N GLN A 213 0.34 6.32 5.87
CA GLN A 213 1.31 5.77 4.92
C GLN A 213 2.04 6.86 4.13
N ILE A 214 3.30 6.54 3.83
CA ILE A 214 4.20 7.34 3.03
C ILE A 214 4.19 6.80 1.60
N GLY A 215 4.33 7.70 0.61
CA GLY A 215 4.36 7.31 -0.80
C GLY A 215 5.73 6.80 -1.23
N ALA A 216 6.26 5.83 -0.48
CA ALA A 216 7.59 5.23 -0.66
C ALA A 216 7.73 3.95 0.17
N HIS A 217 8.72 3.12 -0.14
CA HIS A 217 9.06 1.95 0.67
C HIS A 217 9.65 2.39 2.03
N PRO A 218 9.15 1.88 3.16
CA PRO A 218 9.37 2.50 4.46
C PRO A 218 10.71 2.21 5.12
N ALA A 219 11.52 1.31 4.58
CA ALA A 219 12.79 0.89 5.19
C ALA A 219 13.69 2.09 5.55
N MET A 220 13.89 3.01 4.60
CA MET A 220 14.72 4.20 4.83
C MET A 220 14.09 5.18 5.82
N THR A 221 12.77 5.30 5.83
CA THR A 221 12.06 6.11 6.82
C THR A 221 12.20 5.53 8.22
N VAL A 222 12.15 4.21 8.37
CA VAL A 222 12.37 3.54 9.66
C VAL A 222 13.79 3.77 10.16
N TYR A 223 14.81 3.70 9.29
CA TYR A 223 16.17 4.08 9.67
C TYR A 223 16.26 5.53 10.15
N ALA A 224 15.64 6.47 9.42
CA ALA A 224 15.63 7.88 9.82
C ALA A 224 14.91 8.12 11.16
N ILE A 225 13.83 7.38 11.43
CA ILE A 225 13.13 7.41 12.74
C ILE A 225 14.06 6.91 13.84
N ALA A 226 14.76 5.79 13.62
CA ALA A 226 15.68 5.21 14.60
C ALA A 226 16.85 6.16 14.92
N GLU A 227 17.46 6.78 13.91
CA GLU A 227 18.54 7.77 14.07
C GLU A 227 18.07 8.97 14.90
N LYS A 228 16.92 9.54 14.54
CA LYS A 228 16.33 10.67 15.27
C LYS A 228 15.97 10.31 16.71
N ALA A 229 15.47 9.10 16.93
CA ALA A 229 15.14 8.61 18.27
C ALA A 229 16.39 8.45 19.14
N ALA A 230 17.48 7.91 18.59
CA ALA A 230 18.75 7.79 19.29
C ALA A 230 19.28 9.15 19.77
N GLU A 231 19.24 10.17 18.89
CA GLU A 231 19.59 11.55 19.25
C GLU A 231 18.71 12.10 20.38
N MET A 232 17.39 11.91 20.30
CA MET A 232 16.45 12.35 21.35
C MET A 232 16.72 11.67 22.69
N ILE A 233 17.10 10.39 22.68
CA ILE A 233 17.41 9.63 23.90
C ILE A 233 18.71 10.16 24.51
N LEU A 234 19.76 10.35 23.72
CA LEU A 234 21.03 10.89 24.19
C LEU A 234 20.87 12.27 24.81
N LYS A 235 20.13 13.18 24.17
CA LYS A 235 19.83 14.52 24.69
C LYS A 235 19.00 14.53 25.97
N SER A 236 18.18 13.51 26.21
CA SER A 236 17.36 13.42 27.43
C SER A 236 18.10 12.88 28.66
N ARG A 237 19.37 12.48 28.50
CA ARG A 237 20.23 12.00 29.59
C ARG A 237 21.05 13.11 30.25
N THR A 238 21.09 14.29 29.65
CA THR A 238 21.72 15.51 30.20
C THR A 238 20.67 16.38 30.86
#